data_AF-Q8TUZ2-F1
#
_entry.id   AF-Q8TUZ2-F1
#
_cell.length_a   1.000
_cell.length_b   1.000
_cell.length_c   1.000
_cell.angle_alpha   90.00
_cell.angle_beta   90.00
_cell.angle_gamma   90.00
#
_symmetry.space_group_name_H-M   'P 1'
#
loop_
_entity.id
_entity.type
_entity.pdbx_description
1 polymer ?
#
loop_
_entity_poly.entity_id
_entity_poly.type
_entity_poly.pdbx_seq_one_letter_code
_entity_poly.pdbx_strand_id
1 'polypeptide(L)'
;MNVLEELRREIDRIDECLLDAVIERLKVAREIGRVKAQEGLPLTDEEREKELRERWRKRFKTEGLDPALADIVLASILKVSKEVQRGVIGDG
;
A
#
# COMPACT_ATOMS: atom_id res chain seq x y z
N MET A 1 13.02 15.15 -29.05
CA MET A 1 12.68 14.30 -27.90
C MET A 1 13.28 12.93 -28.16
N ASN A 2 14.02 12.34 -27.23
CA ASN A 2 14.59 11.00 -27.40
C ASN A 2 13.71 9.94 -26.70
N VAL A 3 13.92 8.66 -27.04
CA VAL A 3 13.13 7.53 -26.49
C VAL A 3 13.16 7.51 -24.95
N LEU A 4 14.27 7.90 -24.33
CA LEU A 4 14.38 7.97 -22.87
C LEU A 4 13.44 9.02 -22.28
N GLU A 5 13.29 10.18 -22.90
CA GLU A 5 12.36 11.22 -22.47
C GLU A 5 10.90 10.78 -22.59
N GLU A 6 10.55 10.00 -23.62
CA GLU A 6 9.21 9.44 -23.79
C GLU A 6 8.87 8.42 -22.70
N LEU A 7 9.79 7.50 -22.40
CA LEU A 7 9.61 6.52 -21.32
C LEU A 7 9.53 7.19 -19.94
N ARG A 8 10.30 8.25 -19.70
CA ARG A 8 10.20 9.03 -18.45
C ARG A 8 8.84 9.69 -18.29
N ARG A 9 8.29 10.29 -19.35
CA ARG A 9 6.94 10.83 -19.32
C ARG A 9 5.87 9.77 -19.08
N GLU A 10 6.11 8.54 -19.56
CA GLU A 10 5.22 7.42 -19.26
C GLU A 10 5.27 7.05 -17.77
N ILE A 11 6.46 7.00 -17.18
CA ILE A 11 6.63 6.81 -15.72
C ILE A 11 5.93 7.93 -14.95
N ASP A 12 6.13 9.19 -15.33
CA ASP A 12 5.50 10.34 -14.64
C ASP A 12 3.98 10.20 -14.63
N ARG A 13 3.37 9.78 -15.74
CA ARG A 13 1.91 9.53 -15.79
C ARG A 13 1.48 8.37 -14.89
N ILE A 14 2.27 7.30 -14.83
CA ILE A 14 2.00 6.16 -13.95
C ILE A 14 2.12 6.58 -12.48
N ASP A 15 3.11 7.42 -12.15
CA ASP A 15 3.33 7.92 -10.79
C ASP A 15 2.17 8.76 -10.29
N GLU A 16 1.57 9.60 -11.12
CA GLU A 16 0.33 10.32 -10.76
C GLU A 16 -0.81 9.35 -10.40
N CYS A 17 -1.01 8.30 -11.21
CA CYS A 17 -2.01 7.27 -10.91
C CYS A 17 -1.67 6.49 -9.63
N LEU A 18 -0.38 6.23 -9.35
CA LEU A 18 0.06 5.57 -8.12
C LEU A 18 -0.21 6.47 -6.90
N LEU A 19 0.06 7.77 -6.99
CA LEU A 19 -0.20 8.73 -5.92
C LEU A 19 -1.69 8.78 -5.57
N ASP A 20 -2.56 8.89 -6.57
CA ASP A 20 -4.01 8.89 -6.37
C ASP A 20 -4.48 7.60 -5.68
N ALA A 21 -4.02 6.44 -6.15
CA ALA A 21 -4.38 5.15 -5.57
C ALA A 21 -3.87 5.00 -4.12
N VAL A 22 -2.66 5.49 -3.82
CA VAL A 22 -2.11 5.48 -2.46
C VAL A 22 -2.94 6.39 -1.54
N ILE A 23 -3.30 7.59 -1.99
CA ILE A 23 -4.13 8.53 -1.22
C ILE A 23 -5.49 7.92 -0.91
N GLU A 24 -6.16 7.32 -1.90
CA GLU A 24 -7.44 6.65 -1.71
C GLU A 24 -7.31 5.50 -0.70
N ARG A 25 -6.29 4.65 -0.87
CA ARG A 25 -6.02 3.54 0.05
C ARG A 25 -5.78 4.02 1.49
N LEU A 26 -5.11 5.14 1.68
CA LEU A 26 -4.86 5.72 3.01
C LEU A 26 -6.13 6.30 3.66
N LYS A 27 -7.06 6.86 2.86
CA LYS A 27 -8.38 7.27 3.37
C LYS A 27 -9.14 6.06 3.90
N VAL A 28 -9.17 4.96 3.15
CA VAL A 28 -9.81 3.70 3.60
C VAL A 28 -9.10 3.15 4.84
N ALA A 29 -7.77 3.16 4.87
CA ALA A 29 -6.99 2.73 6.03
C ALA A 29 -7.35 3.54 7.29
N ARG A 30 -7.58 4.85 7.16
CA ARG A 30 -8.04 5.70 8.26
C ARG A 30 -9.38 5.24 8.83
N GLU A 31 -10.36 4.95 7.96
CA GLU A 31 -11.67 4.45 8.41
C GLU A 31 -11.55 3.10 9.11
N ILE A 32 -10.73 2.19 8.58
CA ILE A 32 -10.42 0.91 9.24
C ILE A 32 -9.82 1.16 10.64
N GLY A 33 -8.93 2.14 10.78
CA GLY A 33 -8.37 2.53 12.08
C GLY A 33 -9.43 2.95 13.09
N ARG A 34 -10.44 3.72 12.67
CA ARG A 34 -11.56 4.13 13.54
C ARG A 34 -12.41 2.95 13.97
N VAL A 35 -12.74 2.05 13.04
CA VAL A 35 -13.51 0.83 13.35
C VAL A 35 -12.74 -0.04 14.35
N LYS A 36 -11.45 -0.29 14.11
CA LYS A 36 -10.60 -1.04 15.03
C LYS A 36 -10.53 -0.40 16.41
N ALA A 37 -10.46 0.93 16.48
CA ALA A 37 -10.48 1.66 17.75
C ALA A 37 -11.78 1.42 18.53
N GLN A 38 -12.92 1.55 17.86
CA GLN A 38 -14.25 1.35 18.44
C GLN A 38 -14.47 -0.09 18.92
N GLU A 39 -13.92 -1.07 18.21
CA GLU A 39 -14.05 -2.49 18.53
C GLU A 39 -12.92 -3.03 19.44
N GLY A 40 -11.96 -2.19 19.83
CA GLY A 40 -10.81 -2.60 20.64
C GLY A 40 -9.86 -3.58 19.93
N LEU A 41 -9.84 -3.58 18.59
CA LEU A 41 -9.02 -4.47 17.78
C LEU A 41 -7.59 -3.94 17.61
N PRO A 42 -6.59 -4.83 17.50
CA PRO A 42 -5.21 -4.43 17.26
C PRO A 42 -5.01 -3.81 15.87
N LEU A 43 -4.06 -2.87 15.79
CA LEU A 43 -3.63 -2.27 14.53
C LEU A 43 -3.08 -3.31 13.55
N THR A 44 -2.26 -4.24 14.06
CA THR A 44 -1.68 -5.33 13.28
C THR A 44 -2.67 -6.48 13.17
N ASP A 45 -2.81 -6.99 11.95
CA ASP A 45 -3.60 -8.18 11.62
C ASP A 45 -2.69 -9.10 10.79
N GLU A 46 -2.09 -10.08 11.46
CA GLU A 46 -1.05 -10.93 10.86
C GLU A 46 -1.58 -11.80 9.73
N GLU A 47 -2.80 -12.33 9.89
CA GLU A 47 -3.46 -13.13 8.86
C GLU A 47 -3.71 -12.28 7.63
N ARG A 48 -4.26 -11.07 7.81
CA ARG A 48 -4.51 -10.16 6.70
C ARG A 48 -3.22 -9.73 5.99
N GLU A 49 -2.15 -9.47 6.74
CA GLU A 49 -0.87 -9.10 6.15
C GLU A 49 -0.22 -10.25 5.39
N LYS A 50 -0.36 -11.48 5.87
CA LYS A 50 0.09 -12.69 5.17
C LYS A 50 -0.65 -12.90 3.84
N GLU A 51 -1.98 -12.76 3.84
CA GLU A 51 -2.78 -12.84 2.61
C GLU A 51 -2.37 -11.81 1.56
N LEU A 52 -2.15 -10.56 1.99
CA LEU A 52 -1.70 -9.49 1.10
C LEU A 52 -0.33 -9.82 0.51
N ARG A 53 0.58 -10.33 1.32
CA ARG A 53 1.93 -10.74 0.91
C ARG A 53 1.88 -11.82 -0.17
N GLU A 54 1.12 -12.88 0.07
CA GLU A 54 0.96 -13.99 -0.89
C GLU A 54 0.36 -13.50 -2.21
N ARG A 55 -0.67 -12.64 -2.15
CA ARG A 55 -1.31 -12.06 -3.32
C ARG A 55 -0.34 -11.22 -4.15
N TRP A 56 0.44 -10.36 -3.50
CA TRP A 56 1.39 -9.46 -4.18
C TRP A 56 2.56 -10.22 -4.78
N ARG A 57 3.15 -11.16 -4.03
CA ARG A 57 4.19 -12.07 -4.53
C ARG A 57 3.72 -12.85 -5.76
N LYS A 58 2.49 -13.38 -5.71
CA LYS A 58 1.89 -14.09 -6.85
C LYS A 58 1.76 -13.18 -8.07
N ARG A 59 1.26 -11.94 -7.88
CA ARG A 59 1.11 -10.97 -8.97
C ARG A 59 2.45 -10.62 -9.62
N PHE A 60 3.46 -10.30 -8.83
CA PHE A 60 4.81 -10.00 -9.34
C PHE A 60 5.39 -11.18 -10.11
N LYS A 61 5.28 -12.40 -9.55
CA LYS A 61 5.72 -13.63 -10.21
C LYS A 61 5.06 -13.85 -11.58
N THR A 62 3.76 -13.58 -11.69
CA THR A 62 3.02 -13.71 -12.95
C THR A 62 3.51 -12.74 -14.03
N GLU A 63 4.01 -11.56 -13.64
CA GLU A 63 4.61 -10.59 -14.56
C GLU A 63 6.12 -10.82 -14.78
N GLY A 64 6.68 -11.92 -14.28
CA GLY A 64 8.11 -12.24 -14.41
C GLY A 64 9.03 -11.44 -13.48
N LEU A 65 8.49 -10.74 -12.48
CA LEU A 65 9.24 -9.98 -11.50
C LEU A 65 9.59 -10.82 -10.26
N ASP A 66 10.69 -10.47 -9.59
CA ASP A 66 11.10 -11.12 -8.34
C ASP A 66 10.03 -10.86 -7.24
N PRO A 67 9.44 -11.93 -6.65
CA PRO A 67 8.50 -11.79 -5.54
C PRO A 67 9.03 -11.04 -4.33
N ALA A 68 10.35 -11.02 -4.10
CA ALA A 68 10.96 -10.27 -3.01
C ALA A 68 10.76 -8.75 -3.17
N LEU A 69 10.69 -8.25 -4.40
CA LEU A 69 10.38 -6.83 -4.66
C LEU A 69 8.95 -6.49 -4.24
N ALA A 70 8.02 -7.44 -4.41
CA ALA A 70 6.63 -7.27 -3.97
C ALA A 70 6.54 -7.04 -2.45
N ASP A 71 7.39 -7.73 -1.67
CA ASP A 71 7.45 -7.56 -0.22
C ASP A 71 7.92 -6.17 0.18
N ILE A 72 8.89 -5.59 -0.55
CA ILE A 72 9.44 -4.26 -0.27
C ILE A 72 8.37 -3.19 -0.50
N VAL A 73 7.65 -3.27 -1.63
CA VAL A 73 6.58 -2.32 -1.94
C VAL A 73 5.44 -2.49 -0.93
N LEU A 74 5.00 -3.73 -0.65
CA LEU A 74 3.93 -3.98 0.31
C LEU A 74 4.29 -3.49 1.71
N ALA A 75 5.52 -3.71 2.17
CA ALA A 75 5.98 -3.26 3.48
C ALA A 75 5.90 -1.73 3.62
N SER A 76 6.27 -1.00 2.56
CA SER A 76 6.19 0.46 2.51
C SER A 76 4.74 0.93 2.62
N ILE A 77 3.83 0.30 1.87
CA ILE A 77 2.40 0.62 1.87
C ILE A 77 1.75 0.28 3.23
N LEU A 78 2.06 -0.88 3.82
CA LEU A 78 1.53 -1.28 5.13
C LEU A 78 2.00 -0.34 6.24
N LYS A 79 3.27 0.09 6.20
CA LYS A 79 3.83 1.05 7.15
C LYS A 79 3.04 2.36 7.17
N VAL A 80 2.88 3.01 6.01
CA VAL A 80 2.12 4.28 5.94
C VAL A 80 0.64 4.09 6.32
N SER A 81 0.07 2.91 6.06
CA SER A 81 -1.31 2.60 6.45
C SER A 81 -1.49 2.54 7.97
N LYS A 82 -0.57 1.86 8.66
CA LYS A 82 -0.58 1.74 10.12
C LYS A 82 -0.36 3.10 10.78
N GLU A 83 0.45 3.96 10.15
CA GLU A 83 0.70 5.31 10.66
C GLU A 83 -0.55 6.19 10.61
N VAL A 84 -1.31 6.14 9.50
CA VAL A 84 -2.60 6.85 9.41
C VAL A 84 -3.65 6.27 10.36
N GLN A 85 -3.67 4.94 10.56
CA GLN A 85 -4.56 4.30 11.53
C GLN A 85 -4.21 4.71 12.97
N ARG A 86 -2.92 4.77 13.32
CA ARG A 86 -2.48 5.20 14.66
C ARG A 86 -2.91 6.63 14.96
N GLY A 87 -2.83 7.51 13.96
CA GLY A 87 -3.28 8.91 14.11
C GLY A 87 -4.71 9.04 14.61
N VAL A 88 -5.64 8.22 14.12
CA VAL A 88 -7.05 8.28 14.56
C VAL A 88 -7.32 7.56 15.88
N ILE A 89 -6.45 6.64 16.31
CA ILE A 89 -6.58 5.97 17.61
C ILE A 89 -6.10 6.88 18.76
N GLY A 90 -5.12 7.76 18.49
CA GLY A 90 -4.58 8.70 19.48
C GLY A 90 -5.36 10.01 19.65
N ASP A 91 -6.29 10.31 18.74
CA ASP A 91 -7.15 11.51 18.77
C ASP A 91 -8.48 11.27 19.54
N GLY A 92 -8.60 10.15 20.25
CA GLY A 92 -9.80 9.71 20.99
C GLY A 92 -9.70 9.89 22.50
#